data_AF-A0A081FXZ3-F1
#
_entry.id   AF-A0A081FXZ3-F1
#
_cell.length_a   1.000
_cell.length_b   1.000
_cell.length_c   1.000
_cell.angle_alpha   90.00
_cell.angle_beta   90.00
_cell.angle_gamma   90.00
#
_symmetry.space_group_name_H-M   'P 1'
#
loop_
_entity.id
_entity.type
_entity.pdbx_description
1 polymer ?
#
loop_
_entity_poly.entity_id
_entity_poly.type
_entity_poly.pdbx_seq_one_letter_code
_entity_poly.pdbx_strand_id
1 'polypeptide(L)'
;MNTEVNYLILFDKKKFQFSGVDTFIKLINLLDAVTATNDSIKFKGSEFGFGLTSEGDRFENHDTELFDLVITSNKNEKDVEHLAQLLREIRITVSNQQGTITPVFDGVSAFYAEKAYPYIHYIENLMRKLYSKFALIKLGPQWVDSIPDNVAVSGNKNGVNGSNPLYDMDFITINDLLFKEHPLKEITPDILKKLKTGDISPEEIEPYIPTSNWVRHFSDLVDCESNYLETRWKKLYELRNKIAHNKQFTKPDLEDVKKITEDVKSKLLPAFTKISDLEITEVETPTVGLQRESKPPIEGELCNGDIVKQGSEIVKKENDLGGLATLALVVGFLAAISK
;
A
#
# COMPACT_ATOMS: atom_id res chain seq x y z
N MET A 1 4.88 -4.87 -22.60
CA MET A 1 3.78 -3.90 -22.37
C MET A 1 4.39 -2.52 -22.32
N ASN A 2 3.83 -1.57 -23.05
CA ASN A 2 4.27 -0.17 -23.07
C ASN A 2 3.70 0.59 -21.86
N THR A 3 4.26 1.77 -21.57
CA THR A 3 3.69 2.70 -20.59
C THR A 3 2.66 3.57 -21.31
N GLU A 4 1.39 3.48 -20.93
CA GLU A 4 0.29 4.22 -21.55
C GLU A 4 -0.26 5.29 -20.61
N VAL A 5 -0.59 6.46 -21.14
CA VAL A 5 -1.34 7.49 -20.42
C VAL A 5 -2.54 7.89 -21.24
N ASN A 6 -3.70 7.97 -20.58
CA ASN A 6 -4.95 8.37 -21.20
C ASN A 6 -5.60 9.53 -20.45
N TYR A 7 -5.94 10.58 -21.20
CA TYR A 7 -6.57 11.81 -20.74
C TYR A 7 -7.84 12.11 -21.53
N LEU A 8 -8.90 12.49 -20.82
CA LEU A 8 -10.04 13.17 -21.42
C LEU A 8 -9.86 14.66 -21.28
N ILE A 9 -9.94 15.38 -22.40
CA ILE A 9 -9.73 16.82 -22.46
C ILE A 9 -11.01 17.47 -22.97
N LEU A 10 -11.52 18.45 -22.22
CA LEU A 10 -12.75 19.16 -22.55
C LEU A 10 -12.46 20.64 -22.78
N PHE A 11 -12.91 21.18 -23.91
CA PHE A 11 -12.92 22.62 -24.19
C PHE A 11 -14.35 23.15 -24.34
N ASP A 12 -14.58 24.38 -23.89
CA ASP A 12 -15.79 25.15 -24.15
C ASP A 12 -15.65 25.88 -25.50
N LYS A 13 -16.48 25.51 -26.49
CA LYS A 13 -16.43 26.06 -27.85
C LYS A 13 -16.71 27.56 -27.90
N LYS A 14 -17.44 28.11 -26.91
CA LYS A 14 -17.73 29.55 -26.83
C LYS A 14 -16.50 30.36 -26.43
N LYS A 15 -15.57 29.75 -25.69
CA LYS A 15 -14.35 30.40 -25.19
C LYS A 15 -13.12 30.03 -26.01
N PHE A 16 -13.16 28.87 -26.66
CA PHE A 16 -12.04 28.32 -27.41
C PHE A 16 -12.52 27.86 -28.79
N GLN A 17 -12.25 28.68 -29.81
CA GLN A 17 -12.71 28.47 -31.20
C GLN A 17 -11.94 27.36 -31.96
N PHE A 18 -11.37 26.40 -31.23
CA PHE A 18 -10.59 25.33 -31.81
C PHE A 18 -11.42 24.05 -31.81
N SER A 19 -11.83 23.61 -33.00
CA SER A 19 -12.48 22.32 -33.21
C SER A 19 -11.59 21.39 -34.04
N GLY A 20 -11.67 20.10 -33.73
CA GLY A 20 -10.99 19.05 -34.49
C GLY A 20 -9.56 18.73 -34.06
N VAL A 21 -9.15 17.50 -34.42
CA VAL A 21 -7.86 16.88 -34.07
C VAL A 21 -6.67 17.67 -34.61
N ASP A 22 -6.71 18.09 -35.88
CA ASP A 22 -5.61 18.83 -36.54
C ASP A 22 -5.25 20.12 -35.80
N THR A 23 -6.27 20.78 -35.28
CA THR A 23 -6.16 22.04 -34.57
C THR A 23 -5.47 21.84 -33.22
N PHE A 24 -5.86 20.81 -32.48
CA PHE A 24 -5.20 20.44 -31.23
C PHE A 24 -3.74 20.03 -31.48
N ILE A 25 -3.46 19.26 -32.55
CA ILE A 25 -2.09 18.91 -32.92
C ILE A 25 -1.24 20.16 -33.21
N LYS A 26 -1.81 21.17 -33.88
CA LYS A 26 -1.13 22.46 -34.09
C LYS A 26 -0.82 23.16 -32.76
N LEU A 27 -1.77 23.16 -31.81
CA LEU A 27 -1.55 23.70 -30.47
C LEU A 27 -0.41 23.00 -29.74
N ILE A 28 -0.36 21.67 -29.80
CA ILE A 28 0.71 20.87 -29.18
C ILE A 28 2.06 21.13 -29.85
N ASN A 29 2.09 21.34 -31.16
CA ASN A 29 3.31 21.70 -31.90
C ASN A 29 3.84 23.11 -31.58
N LEU A 30 3.10 23.96 -30.85
CA LEU A 30 3.62 25.22 -30.33
C LEU A 30 4.51 25.02 -29.10
N LEU A 31 4.50 23.83 -28.47
CA LEU A 31 5.36 23.51 -27.35
C LEU A 31 6.82 23.38 -27.79
N ASP A 32 7.73 23.91 -26.99
CA ASP A 32 9.17 23.83 -27.26
C ASP A 32 9.65 22.38 -27.32
N ALA A 33 10.43 22.08 -28.36
CA ALA A 33 11.01 20.76 -28.61
C ALA A 33 9.98 19.62 -28.72
N VAL A 34 8.73 19.94 -29.06
CA VAL A 34 7.68 18.96 -29.38
C VAL A 34 7.47 18.91 -30.90
N THR A 35 7.30 17.71 -31.43
CA THR A 35 6.82 17.52 -32.81
C THR A 35 5.78 16.41 -32.81
N ALA A 36 4.52 16.77 -33.01
CA ALA A 36 3.37 15.88 -33.01
C ALA A 36 2.80 15.69 -34.42
N THR A 37 2.47 14.45 -34.74
CA THR A 37 1.71 14.00 -35.91
C THR A 37 0.43 13.32 -35.44
N ASN A 38 -0.35 12.73 -36.35
CA ASN A 38 -1.56 11.98 -35.98
C ASN A 38 -1.26 10.71 -35.18
N ASP A 39 -0.09 10.08 -35.41
CA ASP A 39 0.23 8.76 -34.86
C ASP A 39 1.43 8.76 -33.90
N SER A 40 2.24 9.83 -33.90
CA SER A 40 3.42 9.92 -33.04
C SER A 40 3.70 11.33 -32.54
N ILE A 41 4.32 11.41 -31.36
CA ILE A 41 4.80 12.64 -30.75
C ILE A 41 6.25 12.49 -30.29
N LYS A 42 7.10 13.42 -30.69
CA LYS A 42 8.52 13.47 -30.34
C LYS A 42 8.77 14.57 -29.32
N PHE A 43 9.56 14.29 -28.30
CA PHE A 43 9.96 15.25 -27.29
C PHE A 43 11.32 14.90 -26.69
N LYS A 44 12.24 15.86 -26.64
CA LYS A 44 13.61 15.70 -26.08
C LYS A 44 14.36 14.47 -26.58
N GLY A 45 14.19 14.14 -27.85
CA GLY A 45 14.83 12.99 -28.51
C GLY A 45 14.20 11.63 -28.22
N SER A 46 13.11 11.56 -27.46
CA SER A 46 12.25 10.38 -27.33
C SER A 46 11.07 10.48 -28.29
N GLU A 47 10.60 9.33 -28.77
CA GLU A 47 9.42 9.20 -29.62
C GLU A 47 8.37 8.34 -28.92
N PHE A 48 7.13 8.83 -28.94
CA PHE A 48 5.98 8.22 -28.27
C PHE A 48 4.89 7.97 -29.31
N GLY A 49 4.12 6.89 -29.13
CA GLY A 49 2.88 6.72 -29.87
C GLY A 49 1.87 7.76 -29.40
N PHE A 50 1.13 8.35 -30.35
CA PHE A 50 0.17 9.40 -30.10
C PHE A 50 -1.15 9.02 -30.75
N GLY A 51 -2.24 9.06 -29.99
CA GLY A 51 -3.59 8.89 -30.47
C GLY A 51 -4.45 10.02 -29.94
N LEU A 52 -5.13 10.72 -30.84
CA LEU A 52 -6.04 11.79 -30.47
C LEU A 52 -7.33 11.67 -31.27
N THR A 53 -8.43 11.47 -30.57
CA THR A 53 -9.77 11.37 -31.15
C THR A 53 -10.63 12.52 -30.66
N SER A 54 -11.39 13.16 -31.55
CA SER A 54 -12.48 14.05 -31.15
C SER A 54 -13.75 13.23 -31.00
N GLU A 55 -14.35 13.30 -29.82
CA GLU A 55 -15.66 12.76 -29.51
C GLU A 55 -16.78 13.77 -29.85
N GLY A 56 -16.41 14.98 -30.31
CA GLY A 56 -17.33 16.06 -30.64
C GLY A 56 -18.02 16.65 -29.42
N ASP A 57 -19.19 17.27 -29.66
CA ASP A 57 -20.08 17.70 -28.59
C ASP A 57 -20.93 16.52 -28.11
N ARG A 58 -20.87 16.24 -26.81
CA ARG A 58 -21.58 15.15 -26.15
C ARG A 58 -22.63 15.66 -25.15
N PHE A 59 -22.80 16.98 -25.02
CA PHE A 59 -23.64 17.57 -23.97
C PHE A 59 -24.70 18.50 -24.57
N GLU A 60 -25.97 18.11 -24.48
CA GLU A 60 -27.11 18.80 -25.12
C GLU A 60 -27.21 20.31 -24.82
N ASN A 61 -26.66 20.77 -23.70
CA ASN A 61 -26.72 22.17 -23.25
C ASN A 61 -25.36 22.86 -23.13
N HIS A 62 -24.26 22.18 -23.50
CA HIS A 62 -22.92 22.73 -23.38
C HIS A 62 -22.19 22.60 -24.71
N ASP A 63 -22.05 23.72 -25.41
CA ASP A 63 -21.27 23.84 -26.64
C ASP A 63 -19.79 23.54 -26.32
N THR A 64 -19.42 22.27 -26.44
CA THR A 64 -18.14 21.73 -25.96
C THR A 64 -17.52 20.80 -26.99
N GLU A 65 -16.22 20.62 -26.87
CA GLU A 65 -15.47 19.63 -27.64
C GLU A 65 -14.72 18.71 -26.66
N LEU A 66 -15.04 17.43 -26.70
CA LEU A 66 -14.35 16.40 -25.94
C LEU A 66 -13.30 15.72 -26.82
N PHE A 67 -12.09 15.61 -26.29
CA PHE A 67 -10.99 14.87 -26.89
C PHE A 67 -10.56 13.71 -26.00
N ASP A 68 -10.30 12.57 -26.62
CA ASP A 68 -9.66 11.41 -26.02
C ASP A 68 -8.20 11.34 -26.48
N LEU A 69 -7.27 11.57 -25.56
CA LEU A 69 -5.84 11.61 -25.79
C LEU A 69 -5.18 10.36 -25.17
N VAL A 70 -4.49 9.59 -25.99
CA VAL A 70 -3.68 8.44 -25.57
C VAL A 70 -2.24 8.68 -26.00
N ILE A 71 -1.29 8.55 -25.07
CA ILE A 71 0.15 8.60 -25.35
C ILE A 71 0.80 7.33 -24.82
N THR A 72 1.58 6.66 -25.66
CA THR A 72 2.28 5.42 -25.31
C THR A 72 3.79 5.60 -25.41
N SER A 73 4.51 5.03 -24.45
CA SER A 73 5.97 5.13 -24.33
C SER A 73 6.59 3.77 -24.06
N ASN A 74 7.86 3.61 -24.43
CA ASN A 74 8.63 2.44 -24.04
C ASN A 74 8.77 2.37 -22.51
N LYS A 75 8.81 1.16 -21.95
CA LYS A 75 8.99 0.92 -20.50
C LYS A 75 10.41 1.20 -19.98
N ASN A 76 11.20 2.08 -20.60
CA ASN A 76 12.49 2.48 -20.05
C ASN A 76 12.37 3.80 -19.27
N GLU A 77 13.23 3.97 -18.26
CA GLU A 77 13.09 5.06 -17.31
C GLU A 77 13.29 6.45 -17.93
N LYS A 78 14.21 6.56 -18.90
CA LYS A 78 14.47 7.81 -19.62
C LYS A 78 13.22 8.26 -20.39
N ASP A 79 12.62 7.35 -21.15
CA ASP A 79 11.42 7.66 -21.95
C ASP A 79 10.21 7.95 -21.07
N VAL A 80 10.06 7.26 -19.93
CA VAL A 80 8.97 7.55 -18.97
C VAL A 80 9.16 8.91 -18.29
N GLU A 81 10.41 9.30 -17.97
CA GLU A 81 10.71 10.62 -17.44
C GLU A 81 10.42 11.74 -18.45
N HIS A 82 10.84 11.56 -19.70
CA HIS A 82 10.50 12.48 -20.78
C HIS A 82 8.98 12.54 -21.02
N LEU A 83 8.28 11.41 -20.96
CA LEU A 83 6.83 11.36 -21.05
C LEU A 83 6.17 12.16 -19.91
N ALA A 84 6.61 11.98 -18.67
CA ALA A 84 6.06 12.72 -17.51
C ALA A 84 6.22 14.25 -17.67
N GLN A 85 7.36 14.68 -18.23
CA GLN A 85 7.62 16.09 -18.56
C GLN A 85 6.71 16.58 -19.70
N LEU A 86 6.59 15.83 -20.79
CA LEU A 86 5.69 16.15 -21.89
C LEU A 86 4.25 16.32 -21.41
N LEU A 87 3.75 15.36 -20.62
CA LEU A 87 2.39 15.42 -20.08
C LEU A 87 2.17 16.64 -19.18
N ARG A 88 3.21 17.12 -18.49
CA ARG A 88 3.14 18.38 -17.73
C ARG A 88 2.95 19.57 -18.66
N GLU A 89 3.74 19.67 -19.73
CA GLU A 89 3.60 20.75 -20.72
C GLU A 89 2.22 20.71 -21.40
N ILE A 90 1.72 19.53 -21.74
CA ILE A 90 0.36 19.35 -22.30
C ILE A 90 -0.69 19.85 -21.30
N ARG A 91 -0.62 19.44 -20.02
CA ARG A 91 -1.57 19.89 -18.99
C ARG A 91 -1.55 21.42 -18.83
N ILE A 92 -0.38 22.03 -18.82
CA ILE A 92 -0.22 23.49 -18.71
C ILE A 92 -0.86 24.18 -19.92
N THR A 93 -0.54 23.72 -21.13
CA THR A 93 -1.10 24.27 -22.37
C THR A 93 -2.60 24.16 -22.40
N VAL A 94 -3.17 22.98 -22.12
CA VAL A 94 -4.63 22.77 -22.06
C VAL A 94 -5.27 23.73 -21.05
N SER A 95 -4.70 23.85 -19.85
CA SER A 95 -5.23 24.73 -18.80
C SER A 95 -5.15 26.22 -19.17
N ASN A 96 -4.05 26.65 -19.81
CA ASN A 96 -3.88 28.03 -20.29
C ASN A 96 -4.90 28.40 -21.37
N GLN A 97 -5.32 27.40 -22.15
CA GLN A 97 -6.38 27.49 -23.14
C GLN A 97 -7.78 27.28 -22.54
N GLN A 98 -7.90 27.37 -21.20
CA GLN A 98 -9.15 27.19 -20.45
C GLN A 98 -9.82 25.82 -20.65
N GLY A 99 -9.06 24.82 -21.11
CA GLY A 99 -9.49 23.44 -21.17
C GLY A 99 -9.39 22.75 -19.81
N THR A 100 -10.19 21.71 -19.62
CA THR A 100 -10.12 20.83 -18.45
C THR A 100 -9.52 19.50 -18.86
N ILE A 101 -8.63 18.94 -18.04
CA ILE A 101 -7.97 17.66 -18.29
C ILE A 101 -8.26 16.68 -17.15
N THR A 102 -8.79 15.52 -17.50
CA THR A 102 -9.13 14.46 -16.54
C THR A 102 -8.28 13.22 -16.82
N PRO A 103 -7.44 12.77 -15.87
CA PRO A 103 -6.71 11.53 -16.02
C PRO A 103 -7.64 10.32 -15.93
N VAL A 104 -7.63 9.49 -16.96
CA VAL A 104 -8.37 8.21 -17.00
C VAL A 104 -7.43 7.05 -16.66
N PHE A 105 -6.23 7.06 -17.24
CA PHE A 105 -5.20 6.07 -16.95
C PHE A 105 -3.83 6.72 -16.84
N ASP A 106 -3.12 6.44 -15.74
CA ASP A 106 -1.79 6.98 -15.45
C ASP A 106 -0.74 5.87 -15.40
N GLY A 107 -0.25 5.47 -16.59
CA GLY A 107 0.82 4.49 -16.70
C GLY A 107 2.17 5.00 -16.20
N VAL A 108 2.40 6.31 -16.10
CA VAL A 108 3.64 6.85 -15.50
C VAL A 108 3.68 6.48 -14.03
N SER A 109 2.57 6.71 -13.31
CA SER A 109 2.46 6.27 -11.92
C SER A 109 2.53 4.76 -11.77
N ALA A 110 1.85 4.01 -12.64
CA ALA A 110 1.91 2.55 -12.63
C ALA A 110 3.35 2.02 -12.83
N PHE A 111 4.12 2.64 -13.73
CA PHE A 111 5.51 2.26 -13.99
C PHE A 111 6.40 2.38 -12.76
N TYR A 112 6.32 3.51 -12.04
CA TYR A 112 7.12 3.71 -10.84
C TYR A 112 6.60 2.88 -9.66
N ALA A 113 5.29 2.69 -9.55
CA ALA A 113 4.67 1.83 -8.55
C ALA A 113 5.09 0.35 -8.69
N GLU A 114 5.11 -0.18 -9.93
CA GLU A 114 5.57 -1.54 -10.26
C GLU A 114 7.01 -1.76 -9.79
N LYS A 115 7.88 -0.75 -9.94
CA LYS A 115 9.27 -0.79 -9.46
C LYS A 115 9.40 -0.65 -7.95
N ALA A 116 8.54 0.13 -7.31
CA ALA A 116 8.62 0.43 -5.88
C ALA A 116 8.12 -0.73 -5.00
N TYR A 117 7.06 -1.41 -5.43
CA TYR A 117 6.36 -2.41 -4.62
C TYR A 117 7.26 -3.54 -4.09
N PRO A 118 8.21 -4.13 -4.87
CA PRO A 118 9.10 -5.15 -4.35
C PRO A 118 9.94 -4.71 -3.14
N TYR A 119 10.39 -3.45 -3.11
CA TYR A 119 11.16 -2.91 -1.97
C TYR A 119 10.30 -2.81 -0.71
N ILE A 120 9.07 -2.30 -0.86
CA ILE A 120 8.09 -2.18 0.24
C ILE A 120 7.73 -3.55 0.77
N HIS A 121 7.38 -4.49 -0.11
CA HIS A 121 7.03 -5.86 0.27
C HIS A 121 8.19 -6.55 0.99
N TYR A 122 9.42 -6.38 0.51
CA TYR A 122 10.60 -6.97 1.16
C TYR A 122 10.83 -6.42 2.57
N ILE A 123 10.78 -5.09 2.75
CA ILE A 123 11.06 -4.48 4.05
C ILE A 123 9.94 -4.74 5.07
N GLU A 124 8.69 -4.81 4.62
CA GLU A 124 7.54 -5.25 5.43
C GLU A 124 7.78 -6.66 5.97
N ASN A 125 8.18 -7.60 5.12
CA ASN A 125 8.51 -8.95 5.52
C ASN A 125 9.72 -9.02 6.46
N LEU A 126 10.72 -8.16 6.28
CA LEU A 126 11.83 -8.05 7.24
C LEU A 126 11.35 -7.58 8.62
N MET A 127 10.41 -6.64 8.68
CA MET A 127 9.81 -6.24 9.95
C MET A 127 9.05 -7.37 10.62
N ARG A 128 8.20 -8.06 9.87
CA ARG A 128 7.46 -9.23 10.34
C ARG A 128 8.41 -10.29 10.87
N LYS A 129 9.51 -10.54 10.15
CA LYS A 129 10.57 -11.47 10.56
C LYS A 129 11.24 -11.05 11.87
N LEU A 130 11.53 -9.76 12.06
CA LEU A 130 12.16 -9.25 13.29
C LEU A 130 11.27 -9.51 14.48
N TYR A 131 10.01 -9.05 14.40
CA TYR A 131 9.07 -9.21 15.48
C TYR A 131 8.82 -10.69 15.80
N SER A 132 8.56 -11.52 14.78
CA SER A 132 8.27 -12.95 14.98
C SER A 132 9.43 -13.69 15.63
N LYS A 133 10.66 -13.44 15.15
CA LYS A 133 11.85 -14.08 15.73
C LYS A 133 12.07 -13.67 17.17
N PHE A 134 12.01 -12.36 17.45
CA PHE A 134 12.12 -11.84 18.80
C PHE A 134 11.06 -12.49 19.71
N ALA A 135 9.79 -12.39 19.32
CA ALA A 135 8.66 -12.83 20.11
C ALA A 135 8.71 -14.33 20.39
N LEU A 136 9.03 -15.16 19.39
CA LEU A 136 9.12 -16.60 19.57
C LEU A 136 10.31 -17.02 20.46
N ILE A 137 11.46 -16.37 20.33
CA ILE A 137 12.67 -16.70 21.12
C ILE A 137 12.52 -16.23 22.56
N LYS A 138 11.99 -15.02 22.78
CA LYS A 138 11.89 -14.43 24.11
C LYS A 138 10.60 -14.79 24.86
N LEU A 139 9.46 -14.84 24.18
CA LEU A 139 8.15 -15.05 24.80
C LEU A 139 7.63 -16.49 24.60
N GLY A 140 8.31 -17.29 23.76
CA GLY A 140 7.96 -18.69 23.53
C GLY A 140 6.74 -18.88 22.62
N PRO A 141 6.17 -20.10 22.55
CA PRO A 141 5.11 -20.46 21.61
C PRO A 141 3.80 -19.69 21.78
N GLN A 142 3.53 -19.16 22.98
CA GLN A 142 2.31 -18.40 23.31
C GLN A 142 2.48 -16.88 23.11
N TRP A 143 3.54 -16.43 22.44
CA TRP A 143 3.81 -15.00 22.23
C TRP A 143 2.65 -14.22 21.59
N VAL A 144 1.78 -14.89 20.85
CA VAL A 144 0.59 -14.26 20.23
C VAL A 144 -0.31 -13.61 21.29
N ASP A 145 -0.37 -14.18 22.50
CA ASP A 145 -1.17 -13.66 23.61
C ASP A 145 -0.58 -12.36 24.18
N SER A 146 0.70 -12.08 23.89
CA SER A 146 1.34 -10.82 24.31
C SER A 146 0.98 -9.62 23.43
N ILE A 147 0.28 -9.83 22.31
CA ILE A 147 -0.12 -8.74 21.42
C ILE A 147 -1.27 -7.96 22.08
N PRO A 148 -1.12 -6.64 22.30
CA PRO A 148 -2.16 -5.83 22.93
C PRO A 148 -3.49 -5.85 22.14
N ASP A 149 -4.63 -5.92 22.85
CA ASP A 149 -5.97 -5.98 22.24
C ASP A 149 -6.31 -4.74 21.39
N ASN A 150 -5.73 -3.58 21.73
CA ASN A 150 -5.90 -2.34 20.97
C ASN A 150 -5.06 -2.28 19.67
N VAL A 151 -4.26 -3.32 19.40
CA VAL A 151 -3.47 -3.52 18.18
C VAL A 151 -3.93 -4.80 17.45
N ALA A 152 -4.44 -5.79 18.18
CA ALA A 152 -5.00 -7.00 17.59
C ALA A 152 -6.24 -6.68 16.74
N VAL A 153 -6.23 -7.11 15.48
CA VAL A 153 -7.41 -7.06 14.62
C VAL A 153 -8.48 -7.96 15.25
N SER A 154 -9.65 -7.39 15.53
CA SER A 154 -10.81 -8.06 16.12
C SER A 154 -11.31 -9.18 15.20
N GLY A 155 -10.71 -10.37 15.29
CA GLY A 155 -11.15 -11.54 14.52
C GLY A 155 -10.24 -12.77 14.59
N ASN A 156 -8.93 -12.62 14.79
CA ASN A 156 -7.97 -13.70 14.48
C ASN A 156 -6.99 -14.12 15.60
N LYS A 157 -7.34 -13.94 16.89
CA LYS A 157 -6.62 -14.68 17.95
C LYS A 157 -6.81 -16.21 17.86
N ASN A 158 -7.77 -16.66 17.03
CA ASN A 158 -8.06 -18.07 16.72
C ASN A 158 -7.59 -18.47 15.32
N GLY A 159 -6.47 -17.92 14.83
CA GLY A 159 -5.86 -18.37 13.58
C GLY A 159 -5.69 -19.90 13.55
N VAL A 160 -5.83 -20.49 12.36
CA VAL A 160 -5.57 -21.93 12.14
C VAL A 160 -4.20 -22.25 12.74
N ASN A 161 -4.14 -23.26 13.62
CA ASN A 161 -2.92 -23.66 14.34
C ASN A 161 -1.66 -23.55 13.46
N GLY A 162 -0.70 -22.71 13.87
CA GLY A 162 0.57 -22.51 13.16
C GLY A 162 0.65 -21.27 12.25
N SER A 163 -0.45 -20.53 12.05
CA SER A 163 -0.38 -19.27 11.28
C SER A 163 0.18 -18.12 12.12
N ASN A 164 1.20 -17.43 11.60
CA ASN A 164 1.74 -16.22 12.24
C ASN A 164 0.74 -15.05 12.07
N PRO A 165 0.12 -14.55 13.14
CA PRO A 165 -0.97 -13.58 13.07
C PRO A 165 -0.51 -12.22 12.54
N LEU A 166 0.80 -11.95 12.51
CA LEU A 166 1.30 -10.74 11.87
C LEU A 166 0.83 -10.68 10.42
N TYR A 167 0.78 -11.78 9.67
CA TYR A 167 0.38 -11.74 8.25
C TYR A 167 -1.04 -11.21 8.01
N ASP A 168 -1.90 -11.24 9.02
CA ASP A 168 -3.25 -10.68 8.96
C ASP A 168 -3.29 -9.19 9.35
N MET A 169 -2.21 -8.66 9.93
CA MET A 169 -2.07 -7.26 10.30
C MET A 169 -1.71 -6.41 9.09
N ASP A 170 -2.29 -5.22 8.99
CA ASP A 170 -1.87 -4.25 7.99
C ASP A 170 -0.49 -3.63 8.33
N PHE A 171 0.07 -2.90 7.37
CA PHE A 171 1.41 -2.30 7.47
C PHE A 171 1.54 -1.33 8.66
N ILE A 172 0.48 -0.58 8.97
CA ILE A 172 0.50 0.43 10.05
C ILE A 172 0.24 -0.20 11.41
N THR A 173 -0.45 -1.34 11.48
CA THR A 173 -0.64 -2.10 12.72
C THR A 173 0.69 -2.63 13.25
N ILE A 174 1.64 -2.99 12.36
CA ILE A 174 3.01 -3.34 12.76
C ILE A 174 3.73 -2.13 13.40
N ASN A 175 3.47 -0.91 12.90
CA ASN A 175 4.00 0.31 13.50
C ASN A 175 3.50 0.45 14.95
N ASP A 176 2.19 0.35 15.12
CA ASP A 176 1.56 0.46 16.44
C ASP A 176 2.06 -0.63 17.38
N LEU A 177 2.24 -1.85 16.88
CA LEU A 177 2.77 -2.96 17.66
C LEU A 177 4.16 -2.68 18.22
N LEU A 178 5.01 -1.94 17.50
CA LEU A 178 6.35 -1.59 17.94
C LEU A 178 6.36 -0.32 18.80
N PHE A 179 5.70 0.75 18.35
CA PHE A 179 5.92 2.10 18.85
C PHE A 179 4.80 2.65 19.73
N LYS A 180 3.60 2.07 19.70
CA LYS A 180 2.48 2.54 20.52
C LYS A 180 2.71 2.18 21.99
N GLU A 181 2.70 3.20 22.83
CA GLU A 181 2.81 3.03 24.27
C GLU A 181 1.56 2.38 24.86
N HIS A 182 1.77 1.43 25.76
CA HIS A 182 0.72 0.77 26.51
C HIS A 182 1.28 0.28 27.85
N PRO A 183 0.52 0.26 28.94
CA PRO A 183 0.98 -0.32 30.21
C PRO A 183 1.02 -1.86 30.12
N LEU A 184 1.78 -2.51 31.01
CA LEU A 184 1.74 -3.98 31.15
C LEU A 184 0.54 -4.43 31.99
N LYS A 185 0.12 -3.61 32.96
CA LYS A 185 -1.00 -3.87 33.87
C LYS A 185 -1.98 -2.72 33.87
N GLU A 186 -3.27 -3.03 33.94
CA GLU A 186 -4.31 -2.02 34.13
C GLU A 186 -4.33 -1.52 35.58
N ILE A 187 -4.55 -0.23 35.75
CA ILE A 187 -4.61 0.39 37.08
C ILE A 187 -5.82 -0.16 37.84
N THR A 188 -5.57 -0.86 38.94
CA THR A 188 -6.62 -1.36 39.83
C THR A 188 -6.95 -0.35 40.94
N PRO A 189 -8.14 -0.44 41.57
CA PRO A 189 -8.51 0.40 42.72
C PRO A 189 -7.50 0.31 43.88
N ASP A 190 -6.89 -0.85 44.08
CA ASP A 190 -5.90 -1.07 45.14
C ASP A 190 -4.59 -0.32 44.88
N ILE A 191 -4.12 -0.28 43.64
CA ILE A 191 -2.96 0.51 43.23
C ILE A 191 -3.25 2.00 43.35
N LEU A 192 -4.43 2.46 42.95
CA LEU A 192 -4.88 3.83 43.16
C LEU A 192 -4.88 4.22 44.65
N LYS A 193 -5.27 3.29 45.53
CA LYS A 193 -5.26 3.51 46.99
C LYS A 193 -3.83 3.64 47.51
N LYS A 194 -2.92 2.74 47.11
CA LYS A 194 -1.49 2.78 47.45
C LYS A 194 -0.79 4.05 46.98
N LEU A 195 -1.07 4.50 45.75
CA LEU A 195 -0.59 5.77 45.18
C LEU A 195 -1.03 6.97 46.02
N LYS A 196 -2.29 7.00 46.47
CA LYS A 196 -2.83 8.08 47.31
C LYS A 196 -2.25 8.11 48.71
N THR A 197 -1.91 6.96 49.27
CA THR A 197 -1.29 6.86 50.60
C THR A 197 0.22 7.03 50.59
N GLY A 198 0.85 7.12 49.41
CA GLY A 198 2.31 7.16 49.26
C GLY A 198 3.00 5.85 49.64
N ASP A 199 2.25 4.76 49.72
CA ASP A 199 2.72 3.42 50.14
C ASP A 199 2.88 2.54 48.90
N ILE A 200 3.72 3.00 47.98
CA ILE A 200 4.03 2.29 46.74
C ILE A 200 5.48 2.54 46.36
N SER A 201 6.20 1.47 46.03
CA SER A 201 7.58 1.53 45.56
C SER A 201 7.63 1.90 44.07
N PRO A 202 8.73 2.50 43.57
CA PRO A 202 8.92 2.73 42.14
C PRO A 202 8.76 1.46 41.29
N GLU A 203 9.25 0.33 41.78
CA GLU A 203 9.16 -0.98 41.13
C GLU A 203 7.70 -1.48 41.02
N GLU A 204 6.85 -1.15 42.00
CA GLU A 204 5.42 -1.45 41.95
C GLU A 204 4.66 -0.56 40.96
N ILE A 205 5.18 0.62 40.60
CA ILE A 205 4.57 1.54 39.63
C ILE A 205 4.94 1.18 38.20
N GLU A 206 6.16 0.68 37.97
CA GLU A 206 6.74 0.45 36.64
C GLU A 206 5.82 -0.29 35.66
N PRO A 207 5.08 -1.36 36.03
CA PRO A 207 4.18 -2.06 35.10
C PRO A 207 2.98 -1.23 34.62
N TYR A 208 2.66 -0.13 35.30
CA TYR A 208 1.54 0.76 34.99
C TYR A 208 1.95 1.97 34.16
N ILE A 209 3.26 2.21 33.99
CA ILE A 209 3.77 3.30 33.16
C ILE A 209 3.67 2.87 31.68
N PRO A 210 2.98 3.65 30.84
CA PRO A 210 2.93 3.36 29.40
C PRO A 210 4.33 3.38 28.81
N THR A 211 4.69 2.33 28.08
CA THR A 211 5.96 2.24 27.34
C THR A 211 5.72 1.42 26.08
N SER A 212 6.47 1.71 25.02
CA SER A 212 6.35 0.99 23.76
C SER A 212 7.11 -0.34 23.79
N ASN A 213 6.69 -1.29 22.94
CA ASN A 213 7.44 -2.55 22.77
C ASN A 213 8.85 -2.27 22.26
N TRP A 214 9.04 -1.22 21.48
CA TRP A 214 10.35 -0.78 21.03
C TRP A 214 11.31 -0.56 22.20
N VAL A 215 10.92 0.28 23.16
CA VAL A 215 11.75 0.61 24.32
C VAL A 215 11.95 -0.61 25.23
N ARG A 216 10.93 -1.46 25.38
CA ARG A 216 11.04 -2.66 26.22
C ARG A 216 11.97 -3.73 25.66
N HIS A 217 12.03 -3.85 24.34
CA HIS A 217 12.49 -5.09 23.72
C HIS A 217 13.44 -4.92 22.54
N PHE A 218 13.32 -3.82 21.78
CA PHE A 218 14.02 -3.68 20.50
C PHE A 218 15.12 -2.61 20.49
N SER A 219 15.11 -1.65 21.42
CA SER A 219 16.09 -0.55 21.46
C SER A 219 17.54 -1.04 21.56
N ASP A 220 17.77 -2.16 22.25
CA ASP A 220 19.13 -2.72 22.42
C ASP A 220 19.51 -3.65 21.26
N LEU A 221 18.49 -4.17 20.56
CA LEU A 221 18.66 -5.08 19.43
C LEU A 221 18.92 -4.30 18.14
N VAL A 222 18.16 -3.25 17.89
CA VAL A 222 18.24 -2.46 16.66
C VAL A 222 18.99 -1.16 16.96
N ASP A 223 20.11 -0.95 16.28
CA ASP A 223 20.99 0.22 16.48
C ASP A 223 20.39 1.52 15.89
N CYS A 224 19.25 1.96 16.42
CA CYS A 224 18.64 3.25 16.13
C CYS A 224 17.60 3.65 17.20
N GLU A 225 17.32 4.95 17.28
CA GLU A 225 16.22 5.47 18.10
C GLU A 225 14.85 5.10 17.54
N SER A 226 13.82 5.06 18.39
CA SER A 226 12.44 4.77 17.99
C SER A 226 11.95 5.72 16.89
N ASN A 227 12.15 7.03 17.11
CA ASN A 227 11.71 8.09 16.19
C ASN A 227 12.38 7.98 14.81
N TYR A 228 13.62 7.50 14.74
CA TYR A 228 14.32 7.29 13.47
C TYR A 228 13.59 6.27 12.59
N LEU A 229 13.17 5.15 13.18
CA LEU A 229 12.50 4.07 12.46
C LEU A 229 11.02 4.36 12.25
N GLU A 230 10.31 4.88 13.26
CA GLU A 230 8.88 5.18 13.20
C GLU A 230 8.55 6.20 12.10
N THR A 231 9.31 7.30 12.02
CA THR A 231 9.09 8.34 10.99
C THR A 231 9.27 7.79 9.57
N ARG A 232 10.30 6.97 9.37
CA ARG A 232 10.55 6.26 8.10
C ARG A 232 9.45 5.26 7.78
N TRP A 233 9.00 4.51 8.76
CA TRP A 233 7.95 3.51 8.59
C TRP A 233 6.61 4.16 8.21
N LYS A 234 6.23 5.24 8.90
CA LYS A 234 5.04 6.04 8.56
C LYS A 234 5.15 6.63 7.15
N LYS A 235 6.33 7.14 6.77
CA LYS A 235 6.53 7.65 5.40
C LYS A 235 6.38 6.56 4.35
N LEU A 236 6.93 5.38 4.62
CA LEU A 236 6.81 4.23 3.73
C LEU A 236 5.36 3.76 3.60
N TYR A 237 4.58 3.81 4.68
CA TYR A 237 3.15 3.54 4.67
C TYR A 237 2.38 4.51 3.76
N GLU A 238 2.68 5.82 3.81
CA GLU A 238 2.09 6.80 2.89
C GLU A 238 2.38 6.45 1.42
N LEU A 239 3.63 6.10 1.11
CA LEU A 239 4.08 5.73 -0.23
C LEU A 239 3.39 4.44 -0.71
N ARG A 240 3.31 3.42 0.16
CA ARG A 240 2.56 2.18 -0.09
C ARG A 240 1.09 2.46 -0.38
N ASN A 241 0.46 3.37 0.36
CA ASN A 241 -0.94 3.73 0.15
C ASN A 241 -1.16 4.48 -1.16
N LYS A 242 -0.21 5.29 -1.62
CA LYS A 242 -0.28 5.87 -2.97
C LYS A 242 -0.37 4.76 -4.03
N ILE A 243 0.47 3.74 -3.92
CA ILE A 243 0.48 2.58 -4.84
C ILE A 243 -0.85 1.82 -4.76
N ALA A 244 -1.28 1.44 -3.56
CA ALA A 244 -2.48 0.61 -3.36
C ALA A 244 -3.78 1.29 -3.80
N HIS A 245 -3.84 2.62 -3.74
CA HIS A 245 -5.01 3.40 -4.15
C HIS A 245 -4.88 4.04 -5.54
N ASN A 246 -3.91 3.58 -6.36
CA ASN A 246 -3.66 4.11 -7.71
C ASN A 246 -3.55 5.64 -7.76
N LYS A 247 -2.99 6.24 -6.71
CA LYS A 247 -2.73 7.69 -6.66
C LYS A 247 -1.48 8.00 -7.47
N GLN A 248 -1.30 9.29 -7.76
CA GLN A 248 -0.08 9.78 -8.42
C GLN A 248 1.18 9.31 -7.67
N PHE A 249 2.10 8.69 -8.42
CA PHE A 249 3.35 8.14 -7.92
C PHE A 249 4.48 8.46 -8.89
N THR A 250 5.51 9.16 -8.41
CA THR A 250 6.52 9.79 -9.28
C THR A 250 7.90 9.17 -9.08
N LYS A 251 8.86 9.56 -9.94
CA LYS A 251 10.26 9.15 -9.76
C LYS A 251 10.82 9.53 -8.39
N PRO A 252 10.63 10.75 -7.85
CA PRO A 252 10.99 11.06 -6.48
C PRO A 252 10.38 10.12 -5.43
N ASP A 253 9.11 9.73 -5.60
CA ASP A 253 8.46 8.77 -4.69
C ASP A 253 9.17 7.40 -4.73
N LEU A 254 9.56 6.91 -5.91
CA LEU A 254 10.35 5.68 -6.05
C LEU A 254 11.72 5.78 -5.36
N GLU A 255 12.42 6.89 -5.54
CA GLU A 255 13.72 7.10 -4.91
C GLU A 255 13.61 7.21 -3.38
N ASP A 256 12.56 7.84 -2.87
CA ASP A 256 12.24 7.85 -1.44
C ASP A 256 11.99 6.43 -0.92
N VAL A 257 11.21 5.59 -1.64
CA VAL A 257 11.03 4.17 -1.27
C VAL A 257 12.37 3.44 -1.18
N LYS A 258 13.22 3.55 -2.21
CA LYS A 258 14.52 2.88 -2.22
C LYS A 258 15.40 3.35 -1.06
N LYS A 259 15.46 4.65 -0.82
CA LYS A 259 16.25 5.23 0.27
C LYS A 259 15.76 4.76 1.64
N ILE A 260 14.46 4.90 1.89
CA ILE A 260 13.86 4.52 3.18
C ILE A 260 14.02 3.02 3.43
N THR A 261 13.76 2.18 2.42
CA THR A 261 13.88 0.72 2.57
C THR A 261 15.32 0.29 2.84
N GLU A 262 16.32 0.90 2.21
CA GLU A 262 17.73 0.60 2.48
C GLU A 262 18.17 1.11 3.86
N ASP A 263 17.79 2.34 4.23
CA ASP A 263 18.02 2.91 5.57
C ASP A 263 17.49 1.95 6.65
N VAL A 264 16.22 1.54 6.56
CA VAL A 264 15.59 0.62 7.51
C VAL A 264 16.31 -0.73 7.49
N LYS A 265 16.49 -1.32 6.32
CA LYS A 265 17.14 -2.64 6.15
C LYS A 265 18.52 -2.69 6.79
N SER A 266 19.32 -1.62 6.67
CA SER A 266 20.65 -1.52 7.26
C SER A 266 20.62 -1.64 8.79
N LYS A 267 19.52 -1.25 9.44
CA LYS A 267 19.30 -1.37 10.89
C LYS A 267 18.73 -2.72 11.29
N LEU A 268 17.85 -3.29 10.47
CA LEU A 268 17.20 -4.57 10.79
C LEU A 268 18.14 -5.77 10.63
N LEU A 269 18.99 -5.77 9.61
CA LEU A 269 19.83 -6.93 9.31
C LEU A 269 20.77 -7.30 10.46
N PRO A 270 21.50 -6.35 11.09
CA PRO A 270 22.34 -6.65 12.25
C PRO A 270 21.55 -7.15 13.46
N ALA A 271 20.31 -6.69 13.64
CA ALA A 271 19.48 -7.10 14.77
C ALA A 271 19.14 -8.60 14.73
N PHE A 272 19.05 -9.22 13.55
CA PHE A 272 18.81 -10.66 13.44
C PHE A 272 19.95 -11.52 14.00
N THR A 273 21.19 -11.05 13.92
CA THR A 273 22.33 -11.75 14.50
C THR A 273 22.21 -11.72 16.02
N LYS A 274 22.00 -10.52 16.60
CA LYS A 274 21.80 -10.35 18.05
C LYS A 274 20.64 -11.17 18.60
N ILE A 275 19.52 -11.25 17.86
CA ILE A 275 18.35 -12.06 18.28
C ILE A 275 18.69 -13.54 18.41
N SER A 276 19.61 -14.05 17.58
CA SER A 276 20.00 -15.47 17.62
C SER A 276 20.83 -15.81 18.86
N ASP A 277 21.43 -14.81 19.50
CA ASP A 277 22.24 -14.93 20.70
C ASP A 277 21.41 -14.72 22.00
N LEU A 278 20.11 -14.47 21.89
CA LEU A 278 19.24 -14.22 23.04
C LEU A 278 18.93 -15.51 23.81
N GLU A 279 19.25 -15.51 25.10
CA GLU A 279 18.80 -16.56 26.02
C GLU A 279 17.29 -16.49 26.23
N ILE A 280 16.64 -17.65 26.40
CA ILE A 280 15.21 -17.74 26.73
C ILE A 280 15.05 -17.29 28.18
N THR A 281 14.38 -16.17 28.38
CA THR A 281 14.04 -15.61 29.70
C THR A 281 12.52 -15.54 29.81
N GLU A 282 11.93 -15.96 30.92
CA GLU A 282 10.50 -15.71 31.18
C GLU A 282 10.24 -14.19 31.13
N VAL A 283 9.54 -13.73 30.10
CA VAL A 283 9.12 -12.32 29.99
C VAL A 283 7.69 -12.21 30.48
N GLU A 284 7.42 -11.26 31.37
CA GLU A 284 6.06 -10.95 31.83
C GLU A 284 5.21 -10.47 30.64
N THR A 285 4.28 -11.31 30.19
CA THR A 285 3.27 -10.94 29.20
C THR A 285 2.15 -10.14 29.87
N PRO A 286 1.44 -9.24 29.14
CA PRO A 286 0.22 -8.61 29.64
C PRO A 286 -0.75 -9.68 30.18
N THR A 287 -1.16 -9.57 31.45
CA THR A 287 -2.11 -10.51 32.04
C THR A 287 -3.48 -10.36 31.39
N VAL A 288 -3.85 -11.28 30.50
CA VAL A 288 -5.23 -11.51 30.08
C VAL A 288 -5.66 -12.88 30.61
N GLY A 289 -6.61 -12.88 31.54
CA GLY A 289 -7.14 -14.12 32.10
C GLY A 289 -7.86 -14.92 31.02
N LEU A 290 -7.39 -16.13 30.74
CA LEU A 290 -8.17 -17.32 30.40
C LEU A 290 -7.22 -18.53 30.34
N GLN A 291 -7.42 -19.48 31.26
CA GLN A 291 -6.74 -20.79 31.23
C GLN A 291 -7.21 -21.57 29.99
N ARG A 292 -6.27 -22.04 29.17
CA ARG A 292 -6.54 -23.10 28.17
C ARG A 292 -5.43 -24.14 28.18
N GLU A 293 -5.88 -25.40 28.16
CA GLU A 293 -5.05 -26.61 28.23
C GLU A 293 -4.09 -26.71 27.04
N SER A 294 -2.86 -27.18 27.32
CA SER A 294 -1.82 -27.42 26.34
C SER A 294 -2.16 -28.61 25.43
N LYS A 295 -2.06 -28.42 24.11
CA LYS A 295 -2.04 -29.51 23.13
C LYS A 295 -0.65 -29.59 22.47
N PRO A 296 -0.21 -30.79 22.06
CA PRO A 296 1.16 -31.05 21.65
C PRO A 296 1.53 -30.33 20.35
N PRO A 297 2.84 -30.14 20.08
CA PRO A 297 3.32 -29.40 18.91
C PRO A 297 3.04 -30.19 17.62
N ILE A 298 2.67 -29.48 16.55
CA ILE A 298 2.42 -30.07 15.23
C ILE A 298 3.51 -29.59 14.26
N GLU A 299 4.10 -30.55 13.56
CA GLU A 299 5.08 -30.37 12.48
C GLU A 299 4.42 -29.68 11.27
N GLY A 300 5.09 -28.68 10.71
CA GLY A 300 4.56 -27.87 9.62
C GLY A 300 4.46 -28.64 8.30
N GLU A 301 3.29 -28.59 7.66
CA GLU A 301 3.15 -28.93 6.24
C GLU A 301 3.72 -27.76 5.41
N LEU A 302 4.96 -27.92 4.96
CA LEU A 302 5.42 -27.22 3.76
C LEU A 302 4.63 -27.78 2.57
N CYS A 303 4.14 -26.90 1.71
CA CYS A 303 3.39 -27.22 0.50
C CYS A 303 4.02 -28.39 -0.28
N ASN A 304 3.53 -29.60 -0.07
CA ASN A 304 3.81 -30.73 -0.94
C ASN A 304 2.89 -30.62 -2.15
N GLY A 305 3.49 -30.25 -3.28
CA GLY A 305 2.84 -30.34 -4.56
C GLY A 305 2.57 -31.79 -4.90
N ASP A 306 1.31 -32.21 -4.79
CA ASP A 306 0.84 -33.45 -5.36
C ASP A 306 -0.08 -33.15 -6.55
N ILE A 307 0.56 -33.22 -7.71
CA ILE A 307 -0.11 -33.61 -8.95
C ILE A 307 -0.73 -34.99 -8.70
N VAL A 308 -2.05 -35.06 -8.56
CA VAL A 308 -2.78 -36.33 -8.71
C VAL A 308 -3.75 -36.21 -9.88
N LYS A 309 -3.40 -36.92 -10.95
CA LYS A 309 -4.36 -37.37 -11.97
C LYS A 309 -5.15 -38.56 -11.43
N GLN A 310 -6.47 -38.46 -11.49
CA GLN A 310 -7.49 -39.49 -11.84
C GLN A 310 -8.82 -38.87 -11.41
N GLY A 311 -9.89 -38.81 -12.19
CA GLY A 311 -10.47 -39.82 -13.05
C GLY A 311 -11.95 -39.85 -12.68
N SER A 312 -12.81 -39.48 -13.64
CA SER A 312 -14.27 -39.51 -13.67
C SER A 312 -15.03 -40.15 -12.50
N GLU A 313 -15.96 -39.40 -11.90
CA GLU A 313 -17.34 -39.87 -11.71
C GLU A 313 -18.32 -38.70 -11.56
N ILE A 314 -19.40 -38.77 -12.33
CA ILE A 314 -20.46 -37.77 -12.46
C ILE A 314 -21.49 -38.02 -11.35
N VAL A 315 -21.69 -37.06 -10.46
CA VAL A 315 -22.97 -36.93 -9.74
C VAL A 315 -23.38 -35.46 -9.70
N LYS A 316 -24.46 -35.16 -10.42
CA LYS A 316 -25.13 -33.86 -10.46
C LYS A 316 -25.75 -33.53 -9.10
N LYS A 317 -25.47 -32.33 -8.59
CA LYS A 317 -26.42 -31.56 -7.77
C LYS A 317 -26.18 -30.07 -8.01
N GLU A 318 -27.07 -29.49 -8.82
CA GLU A 318 -27.20 -28.05 -9.02
C GLU A 318 -27.62 -27.38 -7.71
N ASN A 319 -26.94 -26.29 -7.37
CA ASN A 319 -27.55 -25.15 -6.69
C ASN A 319 -26.82 -23.90 -7.19
N ASP A 320 -27.49 -23.23 -8.11
CA ASP A 320 -27.11 -22.00 -8.78
C ASP A 320 -27.24 -20.82 -7.80
N LEU A 321 -26.10 -20.22 -7.44
CA LEU A 321 -26.04 -18.92 -6.76
C LEU A 321 -25.17 -17.92 -7.55
N GLY A 322 -24.96 -18.18 -8.86
CA GLY A 322 -24.12 -17.38 -9.75
C GLY A 322 -24.89 -16.47 -10.69
N GLY A 323 -26.18 -16.73 -10.93
CA GLY A 323 -27.00 -15.97 -11.89
C GLY A 323 -27.58 -14.64 -11.40
N LEU A 324 -27.60 -14.36 -10.10
CA LEU A 324 -28.31 -13.19 -9.56
C LEU A 324 -27.48 -11.89 -9.57
N ALA A 325 -26.16 -11.96 -9.54
CA ALA A 325 -25.30 -10.78 -9.54
C ALA A 325 -25.19 -10.13 -10.93
N THR A 326 -25.29 -10.91 -12.00
CA THR A 326 -25.12 -10.43 -13.38
C THR A 326 -26.40 -9.80 -13.93
N LEU A 327 -27.59 -10.23 -13.46
CA LEU A 327 -28.86 -9.66 -13.91
C LEU A 327 -29.14 -8.27 -13.30
N ALA A 328 -28.71 -8.03 -12.06
CA ALA A 328 -28.91 -6.74 -11.39
C ALA A 328 -28.10 -5.59 -12.04
N LEU A 329 -26.92 -5.90 -12.59
CA LEU A 329 -26.07 -4.93 -13.28
C LEU A 329 -26.62 -4.57 -14.68
N VAL A 330 -27.22 -5.52 -15.40
CA VAL A 330 -27.79 -5.27 -16.73
C VAL A 330 -29.13 -4.53 -16.64
N VAL A 331 -29.98 -4.81 -15.65
CA VAL A 331 -31.25 -4.11 -15.46
C VAL A 331 -31.04 -2.67 -14.95
N GLY A 332 -30.02 -2.44 -14.11
CA GLY A 332 -29.64 -1.09 -13.67
C GLY A 332 -29.12 -0.20 -14.80
N PHE A 333 -28.40 -0.78 -15.77
CA PHE A 333 -27.84 -0.04 -16.91
C PHE A 333 -28.91 0.33 -17.96
N LEU A 334 -29.90 -0.55 -18.18
CA LEU A 334 -31.00 -0.28 -19.13
C LEU A 334 -32.03 0.73 -18.58
N ALA A 335 -32.20 0.82 -17.26
CA ALA A 335 -33.09 1.81 -16.63
C ALA A 335 -32.51 3.24 -16.65
N ALA A 336 -31.19 3.40 -16.79
CA ALA A 336 -30.52 4.70 -16.87
C ALA A 336 -30.46 5.29 -18.29
N ILE A 337 -30.74 4.50 -19.32
CA ILE A 337 -30.76 4.94 -20.74
C ILE A 337 -32.17 5.38 -21.18
N SER A 338 -33.19 5.17 -20.34
CA SER A 338 -34.56 5.63 -20.61
C SER A 338 -35.03 6.62 -19.55
N LYS A 339 -34.43 7.82 -19.53
CA LYS A 339 -35.07 9.02 -18.95
C LYS A 339 -34.55 10.30 -19.57
#